data_AF-A0A6V8F392-F1
#
_entry.id   AF-A0A6V8F392-F1
#
_cell.length_a   1.000
_cell.length_b   1.000
_cell.length_c   1.000
_cell.angle_alpha   90.00
_cell.angle_beta   90.00
_cell.angle_gamma   90.00
#
_symmetry.space_group_name_H-M   'P 1'
#
loop_
_entity.id
_entity.type
_entity.pdbx_description
1 polymer ?
#
loop_
_entity_poly.entity_id
_entity_poly.type
_entity_poly.pdbx_seq_one_letter_code
_entity_poly.pdbx_strand_id
1 'polypeptide(L)' 'MNEDDKKELMEEFKKGDGPKRLDLWDYALAQQVLWENIIADLQRIAHEQGVDKELDKRIEDDMKGLE' A
#
# COMPACT_ATOMS: atom_id res chain seq x y z
N MET A 1 2.51 -6.47 4.67
CA MET A 1 2.41 -6.29 6.13
C MET A 1 0.97 -5.93 6.48
N ASN A 2 0.41 -6.59 7.47
CA ASN A 2 -0.83 -6.17 8.13
C ASN A 2 -0.50 -5.20 9.31
N GLU A 3 -1.52 -4.77 10.05
CA GLU A 3 -1.33 -3.85 11.19
C GLU A 3 -0.52 -4.47 12.34
N ASP A 4 -0.54 -5.78 12.51
CA ASP A 4 0.21 -6.44 13.57
C ASP A 4 1.70 -6.56 13.21
N ASP A 5 2.02 -6.88 11.95
CA ASP A 5 3.41 -6.85 11.42
C ASP A 5 4.02 -5.46 11.59
N LYS A 6 3.22 -4.40 11.35
CA LYS A 6 3.66 -3.02 11.53
C LYS A 6 3.98 -2.70 12.98
N LYS A 7 3.14 -3.14 13.93
CA LYS A 7 3.40 -2.92 15.36
C LYS A 7 4.69 -3.61 15.78
N GLU A 8 4.90 -4.85 15.37
CA GLU A 8 6.12 -5.61 15.66
C GLU A 8 7.36 -4.92 15.11
N LEU A 9 7.34 -4.50 13.84
CA LEU A 9 8.45 -3.76 13.22
C LEU A 9 8.76 -2.45 13.96
N MET A 10 7.72 -1.71 14.41
CA MET A 10 7.91 -0.48 15.17
C MET A 10 8.46 -0.72 16.58
N GLU A 11 8.09 -1.82 17.22
CA GLU A 11 8.67 -2.21 18.50
C GLU A 11 10.14 -2.62 18.37
N GLU A 12 10.48 -3.41 17.36
CA GLU A 12 11.86 -3.78 17.06
C GLU A 12 12.70 -2.54 16.75
N PHE A 13 12.19 -1.60 15.96
CA PHE A 13 12.89 -0.37 15.61
C PHE A 13 13.22 0.48 16.85
N LYS A 14 12.27 0.59 17.80
CA LYS A 14 12.48 1.31 19.06
C LYS A 14 13.55 0.65 19.93
N LYS A 15 13.54 -0.68 20.02
CA LYS A 15 14.48 -1.48 20.84
C LYS A 15 15.86 -1.63 20.18
N GLY A 16 15.94 -1.55 18.86
CA GLY A 16 17.16 -1.74 18.08
C GLY A 16 18.18 -0.61 18.22
N ASP A 17 19.44 -0.92 17.94
CA ASP A 17 20.56 0.02 17.87
C ASP A 17 20.66 0.69 16.49
N GLY A 18 21.69 1.52 16.27
CA GLY A 18 21.87 2.27 15.03
C GLY A 18 21.84 1.39 13.77
N PRO A 19 22.70 0.36 13.66
CA PRO A 19 22.70 -0.57 12.53
C PRO A 19 21.35 -1.28 12.34
N LYS A 20 20.77 -1.87 13.40
CA LYS A 20 19.48 -2.57 13.28
C LYS A 20 18.36 -1.65 12.83
N ARG A 21 18.36 -0.37 13.25
CA ARG A 21 17.39 0.62 12.76
C ARG A 21 17.56 0.91 11.28
N LEU A 22 18.79 1.02 10.79
CA LEU A 22 19.06 1.22 9.38
C LEU A 22 18.58 0.02 8.56
N ASP A 23 18.85 -1.21 9.01
CA ASP A 23 18.39 -2.43 8.32
C ASP A 23 16.85 -2.52 8.27
N LEU A 24 16.18 -2.22 9.38
CA LEU A 24 14.71 -2.22 9.45
C LEU A 24 14.11 -1.13 8.56
N TRP A 25 14.76 0.03 8.47
CA TRP A 25 14.31 1.10 7.59
C TRP A 25 14.53 0.75 6.11
N ASP A 26 15.69 0.21 5.75
CA ASP A 26 15.97 -0.27 4.40
C ASP A 26 14.97 -1.34 3.96
N TYR A 27 14.64 -2.28 4.87
CA TYR A 27 13.57 -3.24 4.65
C TYR A 27 12.22 -2.57 4.36
N ALA A 28 11.82 -1.55 5.13
CA ALA A 28 10.56 -0.84 4.90
C ALA A 28 10.54 -0.11 3.54
N LEU A 29 11.66 0.48 3.12
CA LEU A 29 11.80 1.11 1.81
C LEU A 29 11.67 0.08 0.67
N ALA A 30 12.31 -1.09 0.80
CA ALA A 30 12.18 -2.17 -0.16
C ALA A 30 10.73 -2.66 -0.29
N GLN A 31 10.02 -2.77 0.85
CA GLN A 31 8.59 -3.12 0.84
C GLN A 31 7.75 -2.05 0.13
N GLN A 32 8.01 -0.75 0.33
CA GLN A 32 7.30 0.32 -0.36
C GLN A 32 7.42 0.19 -1.89
N VAL A 33 8.65 0.02 -2.40
CA VAL A 33 8.89 -0.13 -3.84
C VAL A 33 8.17 -1.34 -4.41
N LEU A 34 8.14 -2.46 -3.69
CA LEU A 34 7.40 -3.66 -4.11
C LEU A 34 5.90 -3.37 -4.23
N TRP A 35 5.30 -2.72 -3.23
CA TRP A 35 3.88 -2.37 -3.25
C TRP A 35 3.52 -1.38 -4.35
N GLU A 36 4.37 -0.39 -4.62
CA GLU A 36 4.17 0.55 -5.72
C GLU A 36 4.11 -0.18 -7.08
N ASN A 37 5.02 -1.11 -7.33
CA ASN A 37 5.01 -1.92 -8.55
C ASN A 37 3.76 -2.80 -8.67
N ILE A 38 3.35 -3.45 -7.57
CA ILE A 38 2.12 -4.26 -7.54
C ILE A 38 0.90 -3.39 -7.87
N ILE A 39 0.80 -2.20 -7.28
CA ILE A 39 -0.31 -1.27 -7.53
C ILE A 39 -0.32 -0.83 -9.00
N ALA A 40 0.84 -0.49 -9.57
CA ALA A 40 0.94 -0.11 -10.98
C ALA A 40 0.47 -1.25 -11.91
N ASP A 41 0.85 -2.49 -11.62
CA ASP A 41 0.39 -3.66 -12.39
C ASP A 41 -1.13 -3.89 -12.23
N LEU A 42 -1.66 -3.77 -11.01
CA LEU A 42 -3.09 -3.87 -10.77
C LEU A 42 -3.87 -2.80 -11.53
N GLN A 43 -3.38 -1.56 -11.54
CA GLN A 43 -3.99 -0.46 -12.29
C GLN A 43 -3.98 -0.73 -13.79
N ARG A 44 -2.85 -1.20 -14.33
CA ARG A 44 -2.74 -1.57 -15.75
C ARG A 44 -3.74 -2.67 -16.11
N ILE A 45 -3.82 -3.73 -15.31
CA ILE A 45 -4.75 -4.84 -15.53
C ILE A 45 -6.20 -4.35 -15.43
N ALA A 46 -6.53 -3.53 -14.44
CA ALA A 46 -7.88 -2.99 -14.27
C ALA A 46 -8.30 -2.14 -15.48
N HIS A 47 -7.40 -1.33 -16.02
CA HIS A 47 -7.62 -0.56 -17.24
C HIS A 47 -7.81 -1.45 -18.47
N GLU A 48 -6.94 -2.45 -18.67
CA GLU A 48 -7.04 -3.42 -19.77
C GLU A 48 -8.36 -4.22 -19.72
N GLN A 49 -8.88 -4.49 -18.52
CA GLN A 49 -10.15 -5.20 -18.32
C GLN A 49 -11.38 -4.29 -18.25
N GLY A 50 -11.21 -2.96 -18.30
CA GLY A 50 -12.31 -1.99 -18.20
C GLY A 50 -12.98 -1.93 -16.82
N VAL A 51 -12.32 -2.45 -15.78
CA VAL A 51 -12.78 -2.42 -14.38
C VAL A 51 -12.67 -1.01 -13.80
N ASP A 52 -11.73 -0.22 -14.31
CA ASP A 52 -11.59 1.21 -13.99
C ASP A 52 -12.87 2.00 -14.26
N LYS A 53 -13.58 1.70 -15.36
CA LYS A 53 -14.89 2.31 -15.67
C LYS A 53 -15.98 1.93 -14.68
N GLU A 54 -15.91 0.72 -14.14
CA GLU A 54 -16.82 0.25 -13.08
C GLU A 54 -16.52 0.95 -11.75
N LEU A 55 -15.24 1.21 -11.47
CA LEU A 55 -14.81 1.98 -10.30
C LEU A 55 -15.27 3.45 -10.42
N ASP A 56 -15.05 4.11 -11.57
CA ASP A 56 -15.50 5.47 -11.84
C ASP A 56 -17.02 5.60 -11.68
N LYS A 57 -17.77 4.62 -12.21
CA LYS A 57 -19.22 4.59 -12.08
C LYS A 57 -19.69 4.45 -10.63
N ARG A 58 -19.03 3.61 -9.83
CA ARG A 58 -19.32 3.48 -8.39
C ARG A 58 -19.03 4.78 -7.64
N ILE A 59 -17.94 5.47 -7.97
CA ILE A 59 -17.60 6.77 -7.38
C ILE A 59 -18.66 7.82 -7.74
N GLU A 60 -19.12 7.86 -9.00
CA GLU A 60 -20.22 8.76 -9.40
C GLU A 60 -21.53 8.45 -8.69
N ASP A 61 -21.88 7.17 -8.53
CA ASP A 61 -23.12 6.74 -7.87
C ASP A 61 -23.08 7.08 -6.38
N ASP A 62 -21.94 6.89 -5.70
CA ASP A 62 -21.74 7.28 -4.31
C ASP A 62 -21.83 8.82 -4.12
N MET A 63 -21.31 9.60 -5.06
CA MET A 63 -21.42 11.07 -5.02
C MET A 63 -22.85 11.58 -5.21
N LYS A 64 -23.64 10.95 -6.10
CA LYS A 64 -25.06 11.31 -6.31
C LYS A 64 -25.95 10.97 -5.11
N GLY A 65 -25.57 9.98 -4.30
CA GLY A 65 -26.28 9.62 -3.08
C GLY A 65 -26.04 10.57 -1.90
N LEU A 66 -25.12 11.53 -2.04
CA LEU A 66 -24.80 12.54 -1.03
C LEU A 66 -25.50 13.90 -1.28
N GLU A 67 -26.22 14.05 -2.39
CA GLU A 67 -27.12 15.18 -2.69
C GLU A 67 -28.56 14.92 -2.21
#